data_AF-A0A3B0RNQ8-F1
#
_entry.id   AF-A0A3B0RNQ8-F1
#
_cell.length_a   1.000
_cell.length_b   1.000
_cell.length_c   1.000
_cell.angle_alpha   90.00
_cell.angle_beta   90.00
_cell.angle_gamma   90.00
#
_symmetry.space_group_name_H-M   'P 1'
#
loop_
_entity.id
_entity.type
_entity.pdbx_description
1 polymer ?
#
loop_
_entity_poly.entity_id
_entity_poly.type
_entity_poly.pdbx_seq_one_letter_code
_entity_poly.pdbx_strand_id
1 'polypeptide(L)' 'VFAAIDLNIEFQIDEIVQLSPQWAFARTRSEGLVTINATGDNSPEANQELFIFTKTDGGAWKIARYIFSTTNPPRP' A
#
# COMPACT_ATOMS: atom_id res chain seq x y z
N VAL A 1 -2.50 16.44 -2.67
CA VAL A 1 -1.48 15.40 -2.92
C VAL A 1 -1.83 14.57 -4.14
N PHE A 2 -2.89 13.74 -4.14
CA PHE A 2 -3.24 12.89 -5.29
C PHE A 2 -3.55 13.63 -6.61
N ALA A 3 -4.04 14.87 -6.58
CA ALA A 3 -4.20 15.66 -7.81
C ALA A 3 -2.87 16.12 -8.44
N ALA A 4 -1.77 16.08 -7.66
CA ALA A 4 -0.46 16.58 -8.09
C ALA A 4 0.43 15.49 -8.70
N ILE A 5 0.05 14.22 -8.57
CA ILE A 5 0.84 13.08 -9.02
C ILE A 5 -0.05 12.10 -9.78
N ASP A 6 0.51 11.43 -10.77
CA ASP A 6 -0.07 10.23 -11.39
C ASP A 6 0.66 9.00 -10.84
N LEU A 7 -0.12 7.97 -10.49
CA LEU A 7 0.38 6.76 -9.85
C LEU A 7 0.07 5.57 -10.77
N ASN A 8 1.08 5.12 -11.49
CA ASN A 8 1.00 3.89 -12.27
C ASN A 8 1.72 2.78 -11.51
N ILE A 9 0.99 2.16 -10.58
CA ILE A 9 1.52 1.21 -9.60
C ILE A 9 0.73 -0.09 -9.67
N GLU A 10 1.44 -1.21 -9.68
CA GLU A 10 0.88 -2.55 -9.56
C GLU A 10 0.99 -3.03 -8.11
N PHE A 11 -0.10 -3.59 -7.58
CA PHE A 11 -0.13 -4.18 -6.23
C PHE A 11 -0.12 -5.70 -6.32
N GLN A 12 0.80 -6.33 -5.60
CA GLN A 12 0.84 -7.77 -5.39
C GLN A 12 0.48 -8.10 -3.94
N ILE A 13 -0.45 -9.03 -3.75
CA ILE A 13 -0.78 -9.58 -2.43
C ILE A 13 0.14 -10.76 -2.16
N ASP A 14 0.97 -10.65 -1.12
CA ASP A 14 1.87 -11.72 -0.71
C ASP A 14 1.13 -12.72 0.20
N GLU A 15 0.33 -12.23 1.14
CA GLU A 15 -0.43 -13.07 2.07
C GLU A 15 -1.65 -12.36 2.66
N ILE A 16 -2.65 -13.15 3.03
CA ILE A 16 -3.80 -12.73 3.84
C ILE A 16 -4.03 -13.79 4.91
N VAL A 17 -4.04 -13.37 6.17
CA VAL A 17 -4.27 -14.28 7.30
C VAL A 17 -5.34 -13.70 8.21
N GLN A 18 -6.39 -14.49 8.43
CA GLN A 18 -7.37 -14.19 9.46
C GLN A 18 -6.84 -14.65 10.82
N LEU A 19 -6.59 -13.70 11.73
CA LEU A 19 -6.05 -13.96 13.06
C LEU A 19 -7.13 -14.38 14.06
N SER A 20 -8.35 -13.85 13.88
CA SER A 20 -9.53 -14.15 14.71
C SER A 20 -10.82 -13.80 13.96
N PRO A 21 -12.03 -14.08 14.50
CA PRO A 21 -13.29 -13.72 13.84
C PRO A 21 -13.41 -12.23 13.44
N GLN A 22 -12.73 -11.34 14.17
CA GLN A 22 -12.82 -9.89 13.97
C GLN A 22 -11.51 -9.24 13.48
N TRP A 23 -10.42 -10.01 13.33
CA TRP A 23 -9.11 -9.46 12.97
C TRP A 23 -8.43 -10.27 11.86
N ALA A 24 -7.81 -9.57 10.93
CA ALA A 24 -6.98 -10.14 9.88
C ALA A 24 -5.81 -9.20 9.55
N PHE A 25 -4.76 -9.73 8.93
CA PHE A 25 -3.74 -8.91 8.28
C PHE A 25 -3.56 -9.33 6.83
N ALA A 26 -3.09 -8.39 6.01
CA ALA A 26 -2.57 -8.68 4.69
C ALA A 26 -1.22 -8.01 4.51
N ARG A 27 -0.32 -8.71 3.82
CA ARG A 27 0.98 -8.16 3.41
C ARG A 27 0.98 -8.04 1.89
N THR A 28 1.41 -6.88 1.41
CA THR A 28 1.46 -6.58 -0.02
C THR A 28 2.81 -5.99 -0.40
N ARG A 29 3.05 -5.94 -1.70
CA ARG A 29 4.10 -5.14 -2.31
C ARG A 29 3.47 -4.27 -3.40
N SER A 30 4.01 -3.08 -3.59
CA SER A 30 3.61 -2.19 -4.66
C SER A 30 4.83 -1.68 -5.40
N GLU A 31 4.81 -1.74 -6.74
CA GLU A 31 5.93 -1.33 -7.58
C GLU A 31 5.42 -0.61 -8.83
N GLY A 32 6.12 0.43 -9.27
CA GLY A 32 5.72 1.20 -10.45
C GLY A 32 6.40 2.56 -10.56
N LEU A 33 5.66 3.52 -11.13
CA LEU A 33 6.13 4.88 -11.39
C LEU A 33 5.19 5.91 -10.78
N VAL A 34 5.78 6.93 -10.17
CA VAL A 34 5.10 8.19 -9.82
C VAL A 34 5.52 9.26 -10.80
N THR A 35 4.53 9.88 -11.44
CA THR A 35 4.72 11.04 -12.31
C THR A 35 4.32 12.30 -11.55
N ILE A 36 5.16 13.33 -11.51
CA ILE A 36 4.77 14.66 -11.02
C ILE A 36 4.06 15.39 -12.15
N ASN A 37 2.76 15.63 -12.03
CA ASN A 37 1.95 16.18 -13.12
C ASN A 37 2.41 17.56 -13.60
N ALA A 38 3.00 18.36 -12.71
CA ALA A 38 3.46 19.71 -13.02
C ALA A 38 4.74 19.74 -13.88
N THR A 39 5.62 18.75 -13.75
CA THR A 39 6.93 18.72 -14.42
C THR A 39 7.07 17.59 -15.44
N GLY A 40 6.26 16.54 -15.32
CA GLY A 40 6.39 15.29 -16.08
C GLY A 40 7.50 14.38 -15.57
N ASP A 41 8.16 14.72 -14.45
CA ASP A 41 9.24 13.91 -13.90
C ASP A 41 8.71 12.60 -13.33
N ASN A 42 9.45 11.52 -13.59
CA ASN A 42 9.13 10.18 -13.12
C ASN A 42 10.13 9.70 -12.06
N SER A 43 9.63 9.09 -11.00
CA SER A 43 10.43 8.37 -10.00
C SER A 43 9.93 6.94 -9.86
N PRO A 44 10.83 5.95 -9.77
CA PRO A 44 10.43 4.61 -9.37
C PRO A 44 9.86 4.62 -7.96
N GLU A 45 8.76 3.89 -7.77
CA GLU A 45 8.18 3.58 -6.48
C GLU A 45 8.22 2.07 -6.28
N ALA A 46 8.67 1.65 -5.11
CA ALA A 46 8.71 0.27 -4.69
C ALA A 46 8.54 0.23 -3.17
N ASN A 47 7.50 -0.44 -2.69
CA ASN A 47 7.16 -0.54 -1.28
C ASN A 47 6.74 -1.96 -0.89
N GLN A 48 6.83 -2.23 0.41
CA GLN A 48 6.13 -3.33 1.06
C GLN A 48 5.16 -2.76 2.10
N GLU A 49 3.99 -3.36 2.23
CA GLU A 49 2.94 -2.87 3.12
C GLU A 49 2.41 -3.95 4.07
N LEU A 50 1.96 -3.51 5.24
CA LEU A 50 1.21 -4.31 6.19
C LEU A 50 -0.12 -3.60 6.51
N PHE A 51 -1.21 -4.28 6.20
CA PHE A 51 -2.55 -3.86 6.55
C PHE A 51 -3.06 -4.70 7.72
N ILE A 52 -3.55 -4.04 8.76
CA ILE A 52 -4.33 -4.69 9.82
C ILE A 52 -5.79 -4.32 9.64
N PHE A 53 -6.64 -5.32 9.50
CA PHE A 53 -8.07 -5.16 9.34
C PHE A 53 -8.80 -5.51 10.63
N THR A 54 -9.82 -4.71 10.94
CA THR A 54 -10.84 -5.06 11.93
C THR A 54 -12.18 -5.19 11.23
N LYS A 55 -12.97 -6.17 11.64
CA LYS A 55 -14.37 -6.28 11.25
C LYS A 55 -15.19 -5.35 12.14
N THR A 56 -16.10 -4.62 11.53
CA THR A 56 -17.05 -3.72 12.22
C THR A 56 -18.25 -4.51 12.71
N ASP A 57 -19.03 -3.93 13.63
CA ASP A 57 -20.26 -4.55 14.14
C ASP A 57 -21.26 -4.92 13.02
N GLY A 58 -21.26 -4.16 11.92
CA GLY A 58 -22.05 -4.45 10.71
C GLY A 58 -21.46 -5.53 9.80
N GLY A 59 -20.38 -6.21 10.21
CA GLY A 59 -19.74 -7.30 9.48
C GLY A 59 -18.77 -6.88 8.37
N ALA A 60 -18.64 -5.58 8.09
CA ALA A 60 -17.71 -5.07 7.08
C ALA A 60 -16.28 -4.99 7.62
N TRP A 61 -15.30 -5.42 6.84
CA TRP A 61 -13.88 -5.23 7.15
C TRP A 61 -13.44 -3.79 6.85
N LYS A 62 -12.63 -3.21 7.74
CA LYS A 62 -12.02 -1.89 7.56
C LYS A 62 -10.54 -1.94 7.96
N ILE A 63 -9.73 -1.05 7.37
CA ILE A 63 -8.32 -0.89 7.74
C ILE A 63 -8.27 -0.22 9.11
N ALA A 64 -7.78 -0.95 10.10
CA ALA A 64 -7.53 -0.44 11.45
C ALA A 64 -6.16 0.21 11.56
N ARG A 65 -5.14 -0.39 10.92
CA ARG A 65 -3.76 0.13 10.86
C ARG A 65 -3.17 -0.14 9.48
N TYR A 66 -2.29 0.76 9.07
CA TYR A 66 -1.54 0.66 7.83
C TYR A 66 -0.13 1.17 8.11
N ILE A 67 0.86 0.42 7.63
CA ILE A 67 2.25 0.84 7.59
C ILE A 67 2.85 0.37 6.26
N PHE A 68 3.78 1.15 5.73
CA PHE A 68 4.57 0.79 4.57
C PHE A 68 6.03 1.13 4.80
N SER A 69 6.91 0.48 4.04
CA SER A 69 8.31 0.85 3.94
C SER A 69 8.78 0.76 2.50
N THR A 70 9.60 1.71 2.09
CA THR A 70 10.24 1.69 0.77
C THR A 70 11.18 0.50 0.66
N THR A 71 11.13 -0.18 -0.48
CA THR A 71 12.10 -1.23 -0.88
C THR A 71 13.10 -0.70 -1.91
N ASN A 72 12.93 0.55 -2.39
CA ASN A 72 13.94 1.21 -3.19
C ASN A 72 15.29 1.30 -2.45
N PRO A 73 16.42 1.14 -3.16
CA PRO A 73 17.74 1.31 -2.57
C PRO A 73 17.96 2.75 -2.10
N PRO A 74 18.89 2.98 -1.14
CA PRO A 74 19.31 4.33 -0.78
C PRO A 74 19.78 5.10 -2.01
N ARG A 75 19.40 6.38 -2.10
CA ARG A 75 19.97 7.25 -3.14
C ARG A 75 21.47 7.49 -2.82
N PRO A 76 22.35 7.46 -3.83
CA PRO A 76 23.77 7.72 -3.66
C PRO A 76 24.06 9.16 -3.22
#